data_AF-A0A6C0H5C5-F1
#
_entry.id   AF-A0A6C0H5C5-F1
#
_cell.length_a   1.000
_cell.length_b   1.000
_cell.length_c   1.000
_cell.angle_alpha   90.00
_cell.angle_beta   90.00
_cell.angle_gamma   90.00
#
_symmetry.space_group_name_H-M   'P 1'
#
loop_
_entity.id
_entity.type
_entity.pdbx_description
1 polymer ?
#
loop_
_entity_poly.entity_id
_entity_poly.type
_entity_poly.pdbx_seq_one_letter_code
_entity_poly.pdbx_strand_id
1 'polypeptide(L)'
;MFENIDEIEKKYGLIISKRINDEKIILSIFNSLELKEEDYNLNDSNILVFIGIYYRHVKKDNENAKKYYLMAIEKGNAYGMNNLGYLYYDMEKDYENAKKYYLMAVEKGNDCAMYNLGYLYYNIEKDYENAKKYYLMAVEKGDDHDAMYNLGCLYYDIKKDYNNAKKYWLMAYEKGNDCVMNNIKRIMNNLELYISLKEMINKTELIENEIKELKKVKKVNEYENKLMYFRKLNNIKYCEICFENDKLHLLMECGGHDICEYCFVKVEKCPYCRY
;
A
#
# COMPACT_ATOMS: atom_id res chain seq x y z
N MET A 1 2.93 -35.12 -15.45
CA MET A 1 2.02 -34.77 -14.35
C MET A 1 2.76 -33.86 -13.40
N PHE A 2 2.23 -32.68 -13.09
CA PHE A 2 2.71 -31.79 -12.03
C PHE A 2 2.04 -32.20 -10.73
N GLU A 3 2.84 -32.47 -9.71
CA GLU A 3 2.34 -32.95 -8.41
C GLU A 3 1.95 -31.81 -7.47
N ASN A 4 2.55 -30.64 -7.64
CA ASN A 4 2.35 -29.47 -6.81
C ASN A 4 2.60 -28.19 -7.62
N ILE A 5 2.23 -27.05 -7.02
CA ILE A 5 2.37 -25.74 -7.66
C ILE A 5 3.84 -25.34 -7.88
N ASP A 6 4.75 -25.75 -6.99
CA ASP A 6 6.19 -25.39 -7.06
C ASP A 6 6.86 -25.98 -8.30
N GLU A 7 6.42 -27.14 -8.77
CA GLU A 7 6.90 -27.73 -10.03
C GLU A 7 6.48 -26.91 -11.25
N ILE A 8 5.28 -26.33 -11.22
CA ILE A 8 4.78 -25.41 -12.25
C ILE A 8 5.62 -24.11 -12.18
N GLU A 9 5.76 -23.53 -10.99
CA GLU A 9 6.58 -22.36 -10.74
C GLU A 9 8.00 -22.52 -11.27
N LYS A 10 8.67 -23.61 -10.92
CA LYS A 10 10.04 -23.90 -11.33
C LYS A 10 10.16 -24.07 -12.84
N LYS A 11 9.21 -24.76 -13.47
CA LYS A 11 9.27 -25.01 -14.92
C LYS A 11 9.11 -23.72 -15.72
N TYR A 12 8.23 -22.81 -15.27
CA TYR A 12 7.93 -21.58 -16.00
C TYR A 12 8.68 -20.35 -15.47
N GLY A 13 9.43 -20.49 -14.37
CA GLY A 13 10.24 -19.43 -13.76
C GLY A 13 9.41 -18.36 -13.06
N LEU A 14 8.30 -18.73 -12.41
CA LEU A 14 7.28 -17.81 -11.89
C LEU A 14 6.91 -18.17 -10.45
N ILE A 15 6.44 -17.20 -9.66
CA ILE A 15 6.00 -17.42 -8.27
C ILE A 15 4.48 -17.27 -8.22
N ILE A 16 3.78 -18.40 -8.33
CA ILE A 16 2.31 -18.54 -8.31
C ILE A 16 1.79 -18.55 -6.86
N SER A 17 2.56 -19.15 -5.95
CA SER A 17 2.29 -19.42 -4.54
C SER A 17 2.13 -18.18 -3.68
N LYS A 18 2.56 -17.00 -4.14
CA LYS A 18 2.65 -15.79 -3.30
C LYS A 18 1.69 -14.65 -3.60
N ARG A 19 0.79 -14.83 -4.58
CA ARG A 19 -0.25 -13.89 -5.04
C ARG A 19 -0.16 -13.84 -6.56
N ILE A 20 -1.12 -14.43 -7.25
CA ILE A 20 -1.42 -13.94 -8.59
C ILE A 20 -2.78 -13.24 -8.56
N ASN A 21 -2.72 -11.93 -8.39
CA ASN A 21 -3.85 -11.03 -8.63
C ASN A 21 -3.64 -10.23 -9.93
N ASP A 22 -2.44 -10.26 -10.51
CA ASP A 22 -2.16 -9.57 -11.77
C ASP A 22 -2.65 -10.43 -12.95
N GLU A 23 -3.81 -10.05 -13.48
CA GLU A 23 -4.45 -10.69 -14.63
C GLU A 23 -3.52 -10.78 -15.86
N LYS A 24 -2.58 -9.84 -16.06
CA LYS A 24 -1.65 -9.90 -17.20
C LYS A 24 -0.60 -10.99 -17.01
N ILE A 25 -0.07 -11.12 -15.79
CA ILE A 25 0.86 -12.20 -15.45
C ILE A 25 0.15 -13.55 -15.57
N ILE A 26 -1.07 -13.65 -15.04
CA ILE A 26 -1.96 -14.82 -15.15
C ILE A 26 -2.16 -15.21 -16.63
N LEU A 27 -2.57 -14.27 -17.47
CA LEU A 27 -2.83 -14.53 -18.88
C LEU A 27 -1.55 -14.90 -19.64
N SER A 28 -0.42 -14.25 -19.33
CA SER A 28 0.88 -14.60 -19.92
C SER A 28 1.30 -16.02 -19.54
N ILE A 29 1.10 -16.41 -18.28
CA ILE A 29 1.33 -17.78 -17.80
C ILE A 29 0.49 -18.73 -18.65
N PHE A 30 -0.83 -18.53 -18.65
CA PHE A 30 -1.74 -19.49 -19.24
C PHE A 30 -1.72 -19.57 -20.76
N ASN A 31 -1.37 -18.50 -21.46
CA ASN A 31 -1.17 -18.54 -22.91
C ASN A 31 0.04 -19.39 -23.31
N SER A 32 1.02 -19.56 -22.41
CA SER A 32 2.16 -20.47 -22.63
C SER A 32 1.87 -21.92 -22.22
N LEU A 33 0.78 -22.14 -21.48
CA LEU A 33 0.36 -23.43 -20.95
C LEU A 33 -0.82 -23.94 -21.78
N GLU A 34 -0.57 -24.85 -22.73
CA GLU A 34 -1.65 -25.68 -23.25
C GLU A 34 -2.13 -26.62 -22.13
N LEU A 35 -3.08 -26.15 -21.32
CA LEU A 35 -3.61 -26.89 -20.17
C LEU A 35 -4.40 -28.12 -20.61
N LYS A 36 -3.91 -29.30 -20.23
CA LYS A 36 -4.65 -30.57 -20.27
C LYS A 36 -4.82 -31.06 -18.84
N GLU A 37 -6.04 -31.34 -18.40
CA GLU A 37 -6.34 -31.69 -17.01
C GLU A 37 -5.55 -32.92 -16.53
N GLU A 38 -5.24 -33.85 -17.44
CA GLU A 38 -4.45 -35.06 -17.21
C GLU A 38 -2.99 -34.77 -16.79
N ASP A 39 -2.49 -33.56 -17.07
CA ASP A 39 -1.13 -33.17 -16.73
C ASP A 39 -0.99 -32.72 -15.25
N TYR A 40 -2.06 -32.71 -14.46
CA TYR A 40 -2.08 -32.12 -13.12
C TYR A 40 -2.64 -33.07 -12.06
N ASN A 41 -2.00 -33.08 -10.89
CA ASN A 41 -2.53 -33.79 -9.73
C ASN A 41 -3.69 -33.00 -9.10
N LEU A 42 -4.93 -33.38 -9.43
CA LEU A 42 -6.15 -32.77 -8.90
C LEU A 42 -6.36 -32.99 -7.39
N ASN A 43 -5.47 -33.74 -6.71
CA ASN A 43 -5.49 -33.81 -5.25
C ASN A 43 -4.85 -32.61 -4.57
N ASP A 44 -3.95 -31.89 -5.25
CA ASP A 44 -3.33 -30.67 -4.72
C ASP A 44 -4.30 -29.50 -4.86
N SER A 45 -4.57 -28.84 -3.73
CA SER A 45 -5.58 -27.78 -3.70
C SER A 45 -5.13 -26.47 -4.34
N ASN A 46 -3.82 -26.20 -4.40
CA ASN A 46 -3.27 -25.04 -5.10
C ASN A 46 -3.32 -25.23 -6.61
N ILE A 47 -3.09 -26.46 -7.09
CA ILE A 47 -3.31 -26.82 -8.49
C ILE A 47 -4.78 -26.60 -8.88
N LEU A 48 -5.73 -26.99 -8.04
CA LEU A 48 -7.16 -26.75 -8.30
C LEU A 48 -7.48 -25.25 -8.38
N VAL A 49 -6.95 -24.43 -7.47
CA VAL A 49 -7.09 -22.96 -7.56
C VAL A 49 -6.51 -22.43 -8.87
N PHE A 50 -5.31 -22.88 -9.24
CA PHE A 50 -4.64 -22.49 -10.47
C PHE A 50 -5.49 -22.81 -11.72
N ILE A 51 -6.02 -24.03 -11.81
CA ILE A 51 -6.94 -24.43 -12.89
C ILE A 51 -8.22 -23.57 -12.88
N GLY A 52 -8.78 -23.27 -11.71
CA GLY A 52 -9.93 -22.37 -11.61
C GLY A 52 -9.65 -20.97 -12.16
N ILE A 53 -8.47 -20.40 -11.87
CA ILE A 53 -8.04 -19.10 -12.39
C ILE A 53 -7.90 -19.16 -13.92
N TYR A 54 -7.37 -20.25 -14.47
CA TYR A 54 -7.31 -20.46 -15.92
C TYR A 54 -8.68 -20.37 -16.57
N TYR A 55 -9.63 -21.18 -16.07
CA TYR A 55 -10.97 -21.25 -16.65
C TYR A 55 -11.64 -19.87 -16.61
N ARG A 56 -11.50 -19.15 -15.49
CA ARG A 56 -12.04 -17.80 -15.35
C ARG A 56 -11.40 -16.80 -16.31
N HIS A 57 -10.08 -16.74 -16.40
CA HIS A 57 -9.40 -15.65 -17.12
C HIS A 57 -9.17 -15.94 -18.60
N VAL A 58 -8.86 -17.18 -18.97
CA VAL A 58 -8.44 -17.55 -20.34
C VAL A 58 -9.60 -18.14 -21.10
N LYS A 59 -10.31 -19.11 -20.52
CA LYS A 59 -11.50 -19.70 -21.15
C LYS A 59 -12.75 -18.84 -20.99
N LYS A 60 -12.74 -17.89 -20.06
CA LYS A 60 -13.93 -17.11 -19.65
C LYS A 60 -15.11 -18.01 -19.28
N ASP A 61 -14.79 -19.15 -18.65
CA ASP A 61 -15.73 -20.18 -18.21
C ASP A 61 -15.86 -20.15 -16.68
N ASN A 62 -16.89 -19.45 -16.22
CA ASN A 62 -17.12 -19.24 -14.80
C ASN A 62 -17.67 -20.50 -14.11
N GLU A 63 -18.36 -21.38 -14.83
CA GLU A 63 -18.92 -22.61 -14.26
C GLU A 63 -17.80 -23.59 -13.90
N ASN A 64 -16.85 -23.81 -14.82
CA ASN A 64 -15.68 -24.62 -14.54
C ASN A 64 -14.78 -23.96 -13.51
N ALA A 65 -14.57 -22.63 -13.55
CA ALA A 65 -13.83 -21.93 -12.51
C ALA A 65 -14.43 -22.19 -11.11
N LYS A 66 -15.76 -22.03 -10.98
CA LYS A 66 -16.51 -22.29 -9.74
C LYS A 66 -16.34 -23.74 -9.27
N LYS A 67 -16.46 -24.71 -10.18
CA LYS A 67 -16.23 -26.13 -9.89
C LYS A 67 -14.86 -26.37 -9.27
N TYR A 68 -13.79 -25.86 -9.88
CA TYR A 68 -12.43 -26.05 -9.38
C TYR A 68 -12.16 -25.32 -8.07
N TYR A 69 -12.70 -24.12 -7.89
CA TYR A 69 -12.62 -23.43 -6.59
C TYR A 69 -13.33 -24.19 -5.48
N LEU A 70 -14.52 -24.75 -5.74
CA LEU A 70 -15.24 -25.59 -4.78
C LEU A 70 -14.44 -26.84 -4.39
N MET A 71 -13.84 -27.53 -5.36
CA MET A 71 -12.96 -28.69 -5.10
C MET A 71 -11.74 -28.29 -4.23
N ALA A 72 -11.18 -27.10 -4.45
CA ALA A 72 -10.08 -26.58 -3.61
C ALA A 72 -10.57 -26.26 -2.18
N ILE A 73 -11.78 -25.71 -2.05
CA ILE A 73 -12.42 -25.38 -0.76
C ILE A 73 -12.70 -26.65 0.06
N GLU A 74 -13.15 -27.74 -0.58
CA GLU A 74 -13.35 -29.05 0.06
C GLU A 74 -12.05 -29.58 0.69
N LYS A 75 -10.90 -29.19 0.13
CA LYS A 75 -9.57 -29.50 0.66
C LYS A 75 -9.04 -28.43 1.63
N GLY A 76 -9.88 -27.47 2.03
CA GLY A 76 -9.56 -26.42 3.00
C GLY A 76 -8.75 -25.24 2.46
N ASN A 77 -8.66 -25.07 1.14
CA ASN A 77 -7.81 -24.03 0.55
C ASN A 77 -8.44 -22.63 0.64
N ALA A 78 -7.75 -21.72 1.33
CA ALA A 78 -8.22 -20.35 1.56
C ALA A 78 -8.19 -19.47 0.30
N TYR A 79 -7.28 -19.73 -0.66
CA TYR A 79 -7.27 -19.04 -1.95
C TYR A 79 -8.45 -19.46 -2.82
N GLY A 80 -8.89 -20.72 -2.73
CA GLY A 80 -10.13 -21.18 -3.36
C GLY A 80 -11.35 -20.42 -2.83
N MET A 81 -11.43 -20.24 -1.50
CA MET A 81 -12.48 -19.44 -0.85
C MET A 81 -12.45 -17.98 -1.34
N ASN A 82 -11.28 -17.33 -1.35
CA ASN A 82 -11.15 -15.96 -1.84
C ASN A 82 -11.57 -15.83 -3.33
N ASN A 83 -11.10 -16.71 -4.20
CA ASN A 83 -11.43 -16.65 -5.63
C ASN A 83 -12.91 -16.92 -5.92
N LEU A 84 -13.53 -17.83 -5.17
CA LEU A 84 -14.97 -18.04 -5.27
C LEU A 84 -15.74 -16.83 -4.77
N GLY A 85 -15.31 -16.21 -3.66
CA GLY A 85 -15.87 -14.95 -3.18
C GLY A 85 -15.78 -13.84 -4.22
N TYR A 86 -14.65 -13.75 -4.93
CA TYR A 86 -14.49 -12.81 -6.05
C TYR A 86 -15.43 -13.11 -7.20
N LEU A 87 -15.61 -14.38 -7.58
CA LEU A 87 -16.53 -14.77 -8.64
C LEU A 87 -17.97 -14.31 -8.33
N TYR A 88 -18.42 -14.55 -7.10
CA TYR A 88 -19.72 -14.07 -6.64
C TYR A 88 -19.81 -12.54 -6.64
N TYR A 89 -18.76 -11.85 -6.20
CA TYR A 89 -18.71 -10.39 -6.16
C TYR A 89 -18.78 -9.77 -7.55
N ASP A 90 -17.95 -10.23 -8.48
CA ASP A 90 -17.73 -9.55 -9.75
C ASP A 90 -18.66 -10.03 -10.87
N MET A 91 -18.91 -11.33 -10.95
CA MET A 91 -19.70 -11.91 -12.04
C MET A 91 -21.17 -12.07 -11.66
N GLU A 92 -21.45 -12.67 -10.50
CA GLU A 92 -22.83 -12.99 -10.10
C GLU A 92 -23.51 -11.81 -9.36
N LYS A 93 -22.73 -10.82 -8.91
CA LYS A 93 -23.17 -9.69 -8.06
C LYS A 93 -23.93 -10.17 -6.80
N ASP A 94 -23.61 -11.37 -6.34
CA ASP A 94 -24.13 -11.97 -5.12
C ASP A 94 -23.20 -11.64 -3.96
N TYR A 95 -23.40 -10.46 -3.39
CA TYR A 95 -22.52 -9.94 -2.36
C TYR A 95 -22.64 -10.69 -1.02
N GLU A 96 -23.76 -11.37 -0.78
CA GLU A 96 -23.94 -12.17 0.44
C GLU A 96 -23.04 -13.41 0.39
N ASN A 97 -23.06 -14.14 -0.73
CA ASN A 97 -22.14 -15.26 -0.93
C ASN A 97 -20.69 -14.79 -1.03
N ALA A 98 -20.42 -13.67 -1.71
CA ALA A 98 -19.07 -13.08 -1.73
C ALA A 98 -18.52 -12.85 -0.32
N LYS A 99 -19.30 -12.15 0.52
CA LYS A 99 -18.94 -11.89 1.92
C LYS A 99 -18.73 -13.18 2.71
N LYS A 100 -19.62 -14.16 2.56
CA LYS A 100 -19.50 -15.46 3.23
C LYS A 100 -18.17 -16.14 2.92
N TYR A 101 -17.81 -16.26 1.65
CA TYR A 101 -16.56 -16.91 1.26
C TYR A 101 -15.31 -16.09 1.61
N TYR A 102 -15.38 -14.75 1.55
CA TYR A 102 -14.29 -13.91 2.04
C TYR A 102 -14.07 -14.07 3.55
N LEU A 103 -15.13 -14.10 4.37
CA LEU A 103 -15.00 -14.36 5.81
C LEU A 103 -14.33 -15.71 6.09
N MET A 104 -14.77 -16.78 5.41
CA MET A 104 -14.15 -18.10 5.52
C MET A 104 -12.66 -18.07 5.14
N ALA A 105 -12.31 -17.35 4.08
CA ALA A 105 -10.92 -17.20 3.65
C ALA A 105 -10.07 -16.44 4.68
N VAL A 106 -10.60 -15.35 5.26
CA VAL A 106 -9.94 -14.58 6.31
C VAL A 106 -9.70 -15.42 7.57
N GLU A 107 -10.67 -16.23 7.99
CA GLU A 107 -10.51 -17.18 9.12
C GLU A 107 -9.40 -18.21 8.89
N LYS A 108 -9.14 -18.55 7.62
CA LYS A 108 -8.03 -19.42 7.21
C LYS A 108 -6.72 -18.67 6.91
N GLY A 109 -6.67 -17.37 7.20
CA GLY A 109 -5.46 -16.56 7.08
C GLY A 109 -5.18 -16.03 5.67
N ASN A 110 -6.16 -16.03 4.77
CA ASN A 110 -5.99 -15.42 3.45
C ASN A 110 -5.96 -13.88 3.56
N ASP A 111 -4.83 -13.30 3.19
CA ASP A 111 -4.57 -11.85 3.22
C ASP A 111 -5.35 -11.10 2.13
N CYS A 112 -5.43 -11.64 0.91
CA CYS A 112 -6.23 -11.03 -0.17
C CYS A 112 -7.71 -10.88 0.19
N ALA A 113 -8.26 -11.86 0.91
CA ALA A 113 -9.64 -11.82 1.36
C ALA A 113 -9.89 -10.71 2.39
N MET A 114 -8.89 -10.33 3.20
CA MET A 114 -9.01 -9.20 4.13
C MET A 114 -9.22 -7.90 3.35
N TYR A 115 -8.43 -7.66 2.30
CA TYR A 115 -8.64 -6.52 1.40
C TYR A 115 -10.01 -6.56 0.73
N ASN A 116 -10.37 -7.69 0.11
CA ASN A 116 -11.63 -7.83 -0.63
C ASN A 116 -12.86 -7.63 0.27
N LEU A 117 -12.79 -8.13 1.50
CA LEU A 117 -13.84 -7.95 2.49
C LEU A 117 -13.95 -6.49 2.93
N GLY A 118 -12.81 -5.82 3.17
CA GLY A 118 -12.78 -4.38 3.44
C GLY A 118 -13.41 -3.57 2.29
N TYR A 119 -13.12 -3.95 1.05
CA TYR A 119 -13.67 -3.34 -0.15
C TYR A 119 -15.18 -3.54 -0.27
N LEU A 120 -15.68 -4.75 0.01
CA LEU A 120 -17.10 -5.05 0.03
C LEU A 120 -17.82 -4.22 1.08
N TYR A 121 -17.30 -4.16 2.31
CA TYR A 121 -17.91 -3.34 3.37
C TYR A 121 -17.92 -1.85 3.01
N TYR A 122 -16.84 -1.33 2.41
CA TYR A 122 -16.75 0.08 2.02
C TYR A 122 -17.69 0.46 0.87
N ASN A 123 -17.75 -0.38 -0.18
CA ASN A 123 -18.43 -0.02 -1.42
C ASN A 123 -19.88 -0.48 -1.48
N ILE A 124 -20.18 -1.66 -0.93
CA ILE A 124 -21.49 -2.27 -1.01
C ILE A 124 -22.30 -2.00 0.26
N GLU A 125 -21.80 -2.43 1.43
CA GLU A 125 -22.57 -2.34 2.67
C GLU A 125 -22.52 -0.97 3.34
N LYS A 126 -21.56 -0.13 2.97
CA LYS A 126 -21.28 1.17 3.60
C LYS A 126 -21.02 1.06 5.11
N ASP A 127 -20.52 -0.09 5.55
CA ASP A 127 -20.05 -0.32 6.92
C ASP A 127 -18.57 0.05 7.02
N TYR A 128 -18.31 1.32 7.30
CA TYR A 128 -16.96 1.85 7.33
C TYR A 128 -16.13 1.37 8.53
N GLU A 129 -16.76 0.90 9.61
CA GLU A 129 -16.00 0.34 10.75
C GLU A 129 -15.45 -1.04 10.39
N ASN A 130 -16.29 -1.90 9.79
CA ASN A 130 -15.80 -3.19 9.30
C ASN A 130 -14.83 -3.01 8.13
N ALA A 131 -15.09 -2.07 7.20
CA ALA A 131 -14.12 -1.75 6.14
C ALA A 131 -12.74 -1.39 6.71
N LYS A 132 -12.72 -0.46 7.67
CA LYS A 132 -11.49 -0.05 8.38
C LYS A 132 -10.82 -1.25 9.06
N LYS A 133 -11.57 -2.07 9.79
CA LYS A 133 -11.06 -3.26 10.49
C LYS A 133 -10.34 -4.19 9.51
N TYR A 134 -10.99 -4.57 8.41
CA TYR A 134 -10.40 -5.53 7.48
C TYR A 134 -9.26 -4.95 6.64
N TYR A 135 -9.30 -3.65 6.28
CA TYR A 135 -8.14 -2.99 5.70
C TYR A 135 -6.94 -2.92 6.64
N LEU A 136 -7.15 -2.62 7.93
CA LEU A 136 -6.08 -2.67 8.93
C LEU A 136 -5.46 -4.07 9.04
N MET A 137 -6.30 -5.12 9.08
CA MET A 137 -5.82 -6.50 9.09
C MET A 137 -4.98 -6.82 7.83
N ALA A 138 -5.39 -6.37 6.65
CA ALA A 138 -4.63 -6.56 5.41
C ALA A 138 -3.27 -5.85 5.47
N VAL A 139 -3.23 -4.61 5.98
CA VAL A 139 -2.00 -3.83 6.17
C VAL A 139 -1.06 -4.48 7.18
N GLU A 140 -1.58 -5.07 8.26
CA GLU A 140 -0.78 -5.77 9.27
C GLU A 140 -0.19 -7.10 8.75
N LYS A 141 -0.88 -7.76 7.81
CA LYS A 141 -0.47 -9.06 7.27
C LYS A 141 0.47 -9.00 6.08
N GLY A 142 0.60 -7.86 5.41
CA GLY A 142 1.54 -7.75 4.29
C GLY A 142 1.62 -6.38 3.64
N ASP A 143 2.34 -6.37 2.51
CA ASP A 143 2.64 -5.20 1.69
C ASP A 143 1.48 -4.79 0.76
N ASP A 144 0.23 -4.87 1.24
CA ASP A 144 -0.94 -4.53 0.43
C ASP A 144 -1.12 -3.02 0.32
N HIS A 145 -0.53 -2.44 -0.73
CA HIS A 145 -0.62 -1.01 -1.00
C HIS A 145 -2.03 -0.54 -1.36
N ASP A 146 -2.93 -1.43 -1.81
CA ASP A 146 -4.31 -1.08 -2.14
C ASP A 146 -5.16 -0.97 -0.86
N ALA A 147 -4.92 -1.84 0.12
CA ALA A 147 -5.49 -1.70 1.46
C ALA A 147 -5.03 -0.39 2.13
N MET A 148 -3.73 -0.06 2.03
CA MET A 148 -3.20 1.21 2.55
C MET A 148 -3.84 2.41 1.85
N TYR A 149 -3.98 2.38 0.52
CA TYR A 149 -4.64 3.44 -0.25
C TYR A 149 -6.10 3.65 0.20
N ASN A 150 -6.89 2.58 0.23
CA ASN A 150 -8.31 2.65 0.59
C ASN A 150 -8.52 3.05 2.05
N LEU A 151 -7.62 2.63 2.95
CA LEU A 151 -7.65 3.07 4.33
C LEU A 151 -7.39 4.58 4.43
N GLY A 152 -6.44 5.12 3.66
CA GLY A 152 -6.20 6.56 3.56
C GLY A 152 -7.43 7.31 3.04
N CYS A 153 -8.10 6.79 2.01
CA CYS A 153 -9.37 7.34 1.50
C CYS A 153 -10.48 7.30 2.57
N LEU A 154 -10.62 6.20 3.30
CA LEU A 154 -11.60 6.09 4.39
C LEU A 154 -11.35 7.16 5.47
N TYR A 155 -10.10 7.35 5.88
CA TYR A 155 -9.75 8.37 6.86
C TYR A 155 -10.00 9.79 6.35
N TYR A 156 -9.72 10.06 5.08
CA TYR A 156 -9.93 11.37 4.46
C TYR A 156 -11.43 11.68 4.21
N ASP A 157 -12.16 10.77 3.58
CA ASP A 157 -13.52 11.00 3.11
C ASP A 157 -14.57 10.82 4.22
N ILE A 158 -14.41 9.80 5.05
CA ILE A 158 -15.41 9.41 6.06
C ILE A 158 -15.05 9.98 7.43
N LYS A 159 -13.82 9.74 7.89
CA LYS A 159 -13.41 10.13 9.26
C LYS A 159 -12.95 11.58 9.39
N LYS A 160 -12.60 12.23 8.27
CA LYS A 160 -11.98 13.57 8.23
C LYS A 160 -10.72 13.67 9.10
N ASP A 161 -9.99 12.56 9.21
CA ASP A 161 -8.72 12.46 9.93
C ASP A 161 -7.57 12.48 8.92
N TYR A 162 -7.10 13.68 8.62
CA TYR A 162 -6.08 13.89 7.61
C TYR A 162 -4.71 13.37 8.03
N ASN A 163 -4.43 13.23 9.33
CA ASN A 163 -3.16 12.69 9.80
C ASN A 163 -3.05 11.20 9.49
N ASN A 164 -4.11 10.44 9.79
CA ASN A 164 -4.15 9.03 9.39
C ASN A 164 -4.23 8.88 7.87
N ALA A 165 -4.93 9.76 7.16
CA ALA A 165 -4.92 9.73 5.69
C ALA A 165 -3.50 9.88 5.11
N LYS A 166 -2.73 10.89 5.55
CA LYS A 166 -1.32 11.08 5.18
C LYS A 166 -0.50 9.83 5.47
N LYS A 167 -0.61 9.30 6.69
CA LYS A 167 0.12 8.10 7.13
C LYS A 167 -0.08 6.94 6.16
N TYR A 168 -1.32 6.53 5.91
CA TYR A 168 -1.57 5.36 5.08
C TYR A 168 -1.28 5.58 3.60
N TRP A 169 -1.50 6.78 3.06
CA TRP A 169 -1.08 7.08 1.69
C TRP A 169 0.43 7.12 1.52
N LEU A 170 1.19 7.65 2.49
CA LEU A 170 2.67 7.59 2.45
C LEU A 170 3.17 6.15 2.52
N MET A 171 2.56 5.30 3.35
CA MET A 171 2.88 3.87 3.39
C MET A 171 2.60 3.20 2.03
N ALA A 172 1.45 3.48 1.40
CA ALA A 172 1.12 2.97 0.07
C ALA A 172 2.13 3.41 -0.99
N TYR A 173 2.56 4.68 -0.94
CA TYR A 173 3.56 5.23 -1.85
C TYR A 173 4.93 4.58 -1.67
N GLU A 174 5.35 4.30 -0.44
CA GLU A 174 6.58 3.56 -0.13
C GLU A 174 6.58 2.16 -0.72
N LYS A 175 5.39 1.54 -0.84
CA LYS A 175 5.18 0.25 -1.50
C LYS A 175 4.99 0.33 -3.02
N GLY A 176 5.15 1.50 -3.62
CA GLY A 176 5.16 1.70 -5.07
C GLY A 176 3.81 2.08 -5.69
N ASN A 177 2.77 2.33 -4.89
CA ASN A 177 1.50 2.83 -5.41
C ASN A 177 1.61 4.34 -5.72
N ASP A 178 1.84 4.68 -6.98
CA ASP A 178 2.02 6.05 -7.46
C ASP A 178 0.70 6.86 -7.51
N CYS A 179 -0.44 6.18 -7.63
CA CYS A 179 -1.77 6.78 -7.74
C CYS A 179 -2.12 7.61 -6.50
N VAL A 180 -1.57 7.25 -5.34
CA VAL A 180 -1.81 7.96 -4.06
C VAL A 180 -1.21 9.36 -4.04
N MET A 181 -0.23 9.67 -4.90
CA MET A 181 0.48 10.95 -4.89
C MET A 181 -0.45 12.15 -5.11
N ASN A 182 -1.47 11.99 -5.96
CA ASN A 182 -2.47 13.05 -6.18
C ASN A 182 -3.25 13.36 -4.90
N ASN A 183 -3.56 12.34 -4.10
CA ASN A 183 -4.26 12.51 -2.84
C ASN A 183 -3.36 13.12 -1.77
N ILE A 184 -2.10 12.71 -1.71
CA ILE A 184 -1.08 13.29 -0.83
C ILE A 184 -0.90 14.79 -1.11
N LYS A 185 -0.71 15.17 -2.38
CA LYS A 185 -0.52 16.58 -2.80
C LYS A 185 -1.73 17.48 -2.55
N ARG A 186 -2.93 16.91 -2.32
CA ARG A 186 -4.13 17.68 -1.91
C ARG A 186 -4.10 18.11 -0.45
N ILE A 187 -3.40 17.38 0.42
CA ILE A 187 -3.42 17.61 1.86
C ILE A 187 -2.05 17.95 2.47
N MET A 188 -0.97 17.68 1.74
CA MET A 188 0.40 18.02 2.12
C MET A 188 0.93 19.10 1.18
N ASN A 189 1.58 20.11 1.76
CA ASN A 189 2.35 21.04 0.95
C ASN A 189 3.67 20.41 0.49
N ASN A 190 4.30 20.99 -0.53
CA ASN A 190 5.55 20.45 -1.12
C ASN A 190 6.68 20.27 -0.10
N LEU A 191 6.77 21.10 0.94
CA LEU A 191 7.82 21.00 1.94
C LEU A 191 7.56 19.86 2.92
N GLU A 192 6.33 19.75 3.42
CA GLU A 192 5.91 18.64 4.28
C GLU A 192 6.13 17.30 3.55
N LEU A 193 5.67 17.20 2.31
CA LEU A 193 5.86 16.01 1.48
C LEU A 193 7.34 15.68 1.31
N TYR A 194 8.15 16.68 0.96
CA TYR A 194 9.59 16.50 0.78
C TYR A 194 10.28 15.93 2.01
N ILE A 195 9.95 16.45 3.21
CA ILE A 195 10.51 15.97 4.47
C ILE A 195 10.10 14.52 4.71
N SER A 196 8.80 14.21 4.60
CA SER A 196 8.30 12.85 4.80
C SER A 196 8.96 11.83 3.87
N LEU A 197 9.12 12.16 2.58
CA LEU A 197 9.80 11.29 1.62
C LEU A 197 11.29 11.13 1.93
N LYS A 198 11.96 12.17 2.44
CA LYS A 198 13.37 12.10 2.81
C LYS A 198 13.64 11.19 4.01
N GLU A 199 12.69 11.10 4.93
CA GLU A 199 12.77 10.30 6.16
C GLU A 199 12.45 8.80 5.95
N MET A 200 11.87 8.43 4.80
CA MET A 200 11.61 7.04 4.46
C MET A 200 12.90 6.21 4.41
N ILE A 201 12.84 5.01 5.00
CA ILE A 201 13.96 4.06 5.04
C ILE A 201 14.15 3.43 3.66
N ASN A 202 13.07 3.00 3.00
CA ASN A 202 13.12 2.38 1.69
C ASN A 202 12.80 3.40 0.60
N LYS A 203 13.82 3.89 -0.09
CA LYS A 203 13.65 4.82 -1.22
C LYS A 203 13.66 4.04 -2.52
N THR A 204 12.48 3.87 -3.08
CA THR A 204 12.30 3.37 -4.45
C THR A 204 12.70 4.45 -5.45
N GLU A 205 12.98 4.06 -6.70
CA GLU A 205 13.24 5.02 -7.78
C GLU A 205 12.10 6.04 -7.93
N LEU A 206 10.85 5.59 -7.71
CA LEU A 206 9.66 6.44 -7.66
C LEU A 206 9.80 7.57 -6.61
N ILE A 207 10.18 7.22 -5.37
CA ILE A 207 10.39 8.19 -4.29
C ILE A 207 11.55 9.13 -4.61
N GLU A 208 12.67 8.60 -5.11
CA GLU A 208 13.84 9.42 -5.43
C GLU A 208 13.56 10.45 -6.52
N ASN A 209 12.80 10.05 -7.54
CA ASN A 209 12.37 10.95 -8.61
C ASN A 209 11.45 12.06 -8.07
N GLU A 210 10.49 11.74 -7.20
CA GLU A 210 9.63 12.76 -6.61
C GLU A 210 10.42 13.72 -5.69
N ILE A 211 11.36 13.21 -4.88
CA ILE A 211 12.28 14.04 -4.08
C ILE A 211 13.07 15.00 -4.99
N LYS A 212 13.57 14.50 -6.14
CA LYS A 212 14.32 15.31 -7.10
C LYS A 212 13.48 16.42 -7.71
N GLU A 213 12.21 16.15 -8.03
CA GLU A 213 11.29 17.17 -8.52
C GLU A 213 10.93 18.19 -7.42
N LEU A 214 10.65 17.74 -6.20
CA LEU A 214 10.36 18.61 -5.07
C LEU A 214 11.52 19.55 -4.73
N LYS A 215 12.78 19.13 -4.91
CA LYS A 215 13.96 20.01 -4.73
C LYS A 215 13.97 21.24 -5.64
N LYS A 216 13.27 21.21 -6.78
CA LYS A 216 13.15 22.35 -7.69
C LYS A 216 12.15 23.39 -7.18
N VAL A 217 11.29 23.03 -6.23
CA VAL A 217 10.35 23.96 -5.60
C VAL A 217 11.12 24.94 -4.73
N LYS A 218 10.92 26.25 -4.97
CA LYS A 218 11.62 27.35 -4.26
C LYS A 218 11.67 27.14 -2.74
N LYS A 219 10.54 26.82 -2.11
CA LYS A 219 10.43 26.63 -0.65
C LYS A 219 11.28 25.44 -0.15
N VAL A 220 11.35 24.36 -0.92
CA VAL A 220 12.16 23.17 -0.59
C VAL A 220 13.64 23.45 -0.81
N ASN A 221 13.99 24.15 -1.89
CA ASN A 221 15.37 24.57 -2.14
C ASN A 221 15.89 25.49 -1.03
N GLU A 222 15.08 26.48 -0.62
CA GLU A 222 15.39 27.34 0.52
C GLU A 222 15.61 26.52 1.79
N TYR A 223 14.77 25.52 2.07
CA TYR A 223 14.94 24.61 3.20
C TYR A 223 16.27 23.82 3.14
N GLU A 224 16.65 23.26 1.99
CA GLU A 224 17.92 22.52 1.86
C GLU A 224 19.14 23.42 2.07
N ASN A 225 19.15 24.61 1.48
CA ASN A 225 20.26 25.57 1.65
C ASN A 225 20.42 25.93 3.13
N LYS A 226 19.29 26.14 3.80
CA LYS A 226 19.18 26.41 5.23
C LYS A 226 19.70 25.26 6.09
N LEU A 227 19.29 24.03 5.81
CA LEU A 227 19.75 22.83 6.52
C LEU A 227 21.24 22.57 6.29
N MET A 228 21.74 22.78 5.07
CA MET A 228 23.16 22.66 4.74
C MET A 228 24.00 23.70 5.51
N TYR A 229 23.52 24.96 5.58
CA TYR A 229 24.18 26.01 6.35
C TYR A 229 24.25 25.65 7.84
N PHE A 230 23.13 25.20 8.42
CA PHE A 230 23.09 24.73 9.81
C PHE A 230 24.08 23.58 10.08
N ARG A 231 24.14 22.58 9.19
CA ARG A 231 25.12 21.47 9.31
C ARG A 231 26.57 21.95 9.26
N LYS A 232 26.87 23.05 8.55
CA LYS A 232 28.22 23.66 8.50
C LYS A 232 28.56 24.46 9.76
N LEU A 233 27.56 25.05 10.42
CA LEU A 233 27.75 25.86 11.63
C LEU A 233 27.90 25.02 12.91
N ASN A 234 27.49 23.75 12.91
CA ASN A 234 27.37 22.99 14.15
C ASN A 234 28.64 22.29 14.63
N ASN A 235 29.35 23.05 15.47
CA ASN A 235 29.79 22.58 16.79
C ASN A 235 28.70 22.90 17.87
N ILE A 236 27.40 22.93 17.51
CA ILE A 236 26.28 23.23 18.41
C ILE A 236 25.82 21.94 19.09
N LYS A 237 25.68 21.99 20.42
CA LYS A 237 25.38 20.81 21.25
C LYS A 237 23.91 20.36 21.20
N TYR A 238 22.92 21.28 21.14
CA TYR A 238 21.50 20.93 21.11
C TYR A 238 20.66 22.03 20.43
N CYS A 239 19.86 21.66 19.42
CA CYS A 239 18.66 22.43 19.05
C CYS A 239 17.58 21.50 18.52
N GLU A 240 16.31 21.82 18.81
CA GLU A 240 15.15 21.18 18.20
C GLU A 240 14.59 22.07 17.08
N ILE A 241 14.34 21.44 15.93
CA ILE A 241 13.72 22.08 14.77
C ILE A 241 12.20 21.89 14.91
N CYS A 242 11.43 22.97 14.97
CA CYS A 242 9.97 22.91 15.11
C CYS A 242 9.27 23.53 13.88
N PHE A 243 8.11 23.00 13.50
CA PHE A 243 7.28 23.52 12.41
C PHE A 243 5.89 23.88 12.94
N GLU A 244 5.53 25.16 12.87
CA GLU A 244 4.18 25.64 13.19
C GLU A 244 3.66 26.52 12.05
N ASN A 245 2.45 26.23 11.57
CA ASN A 245 1.77 27.02 10.53
C ASN A 245 2.62 27.26 9.28
N ASP A 246 3.26 26.20 8.76
CA ASP A 246 4.11 26.25 7.57
C ASP A 246 5.36 27.15 7.66
N LYS A 247 5.70 27.57 8.89
CA LYS A 247 6.91 28.32 9.22
C LYS A 247 7.87 27.43 10.02
N LEU A 248 9.13 27.53 9.65
CA LEU A 248 10.24 26.84 10.31
C LEU A 248 10.69 27.67 11.51
N HIS A 249 10.55 27.11 12.70
CA HIS A 249 10.98 27.69 13.97
C HIS A 249 12.24 26.99 14.48
N LEU A 250 13.17 27.80 14.99
CA LEU A 250 14.37 27.33 15.65
C LEU A 250 14.25 27.73 17.13
N LEU A 251 14.11 26.73 18.01
CA LEU A 251 14.11 26.95 19.45
C LEU A 251 15.59 27.03 19.91
N MET A 252 15.99 28.19 20.40
CA MET A 252 17.35 28.44 20.88
C MET A 252 17.40 28.46 22.42
N GLU A 253 18.18 27.57 23.03
CA GLU A 253 18.62 27.72 24.44
C GLU A 253 19.97 28.45 24.43
N CYS A 254 19.99 29.70 24.89
CA CYS A 254 21.13 30.60 24.68
C CYS A 254 22.39 30.19 25.46
N GLY A 255 23.56 30.40 24.84
CA GLY A 255 24.86 30.11 25.44
C GLY A 255 26.05 30.62 24.62
N GLY A 256 26.07 31.93 24.31
CA GLY A 256 27.25 32.65 23.78
C GLY A 256 27.30 32.71 22.25
N HIS A 257 26.82 33.82 21.71
CA HIS A 257 26.33 33.99 20.33
C HIS A 257 27.40 34.20 19.23
N ASP A 258 27.05 33.77 18.01
CA ASP A 258 27.20 34.54 16.76
C ASP A 258 25.98 34.22 15.85
N ILE A 259 25.24 35.26 15.42
CA ILE A 259 24.16 35.17 14.41
C ILE A 259 24.46 36.14 13.26
N CYS A 260 24.55 35.61 12.03
CA CYS A 260 24.51 36.29 10.72
C CYS A 260 24.41 35.19 9.63
N GLU A 261 23.49 35.17 8.66
CA GLU A 261 23.24 36.05 7.50
C GLU A 261 21.71 36.17 7.28
N TYR A 262 21.10 37.37 7.36
CA TYR A 262 19.68 37.68 7.03
C TYR A 262 18.55 36.65 7.36
N CYS A 263 18.71 35.93 8.48
CA CYS A 263 17.71 35.67 9.52
C CYS A 263 16.32 35.13 9.11
N PHE A 264 16.20 33.81 9.25
CA PHE A 264 15.01 32.97 9.10
C PHE A 264 13.73 33.58 9.67
N VAL A 265 12.76 33.71 8.78
CA VAL A 265 11.40 34.27 8.93
C VAL A 265 10.92 34.38 10.38
N LYS A 266 11.18 35.59 10.89
CA LYS A 266 10.61 36.26 12.07
C LYS A 266 10.94 35.62 13.43
N VAL A 267 12.22 35.57 13.75
CA VAL A 267 12.72 35.61 15.14
C VAL A 267 12.10 36.80 15.86
N GLU A 268 11.46 36.62 17.02
CA GLU A 268 10.83 37.79 17.64
C GLU A 268 11.82 38.65 18.47
N LYS A 269 12.90 38.07 19.07
CA LYS A 269 14.21 38.72 19.44
C LYS A 269 15.16 37.75 20.17
N CYS A 270 16.49 37.89 19.99
CA CYS A 270 17.51 37.53 21.00
C CYS A 270 17.74 38.77 21.91
N PRO A 271 17.19 38.82 23.12
CA PRO A 271 17.08 40.07 23.88
C PRO A 271 18.31 40.43 24.72
N TYR A 272 19.32 39.57 24.77
CA TYR A 272 20.41 39.65 25.75
C TYR A 272 21.80 39.93 25.15
N CYS A 273 21.78 40.54 23.96
CA CYS A 273 22.40 41.87 23.90
C CYS A 273 21.68 42.79 24.92
N ARG A 274 22.16 42.71 26.17
CA ARG A 274 21.73 43.32 27.46
C ARG A 274 20.69 42.54 28.28
N TYR A 275 21.19 41.47 28.92
CA TYR A 275 20.88 40.84 30.23
C TYR A 275 21.00 39.32 30.15
#